data_AF-A0A2T0V8D5-F1
#
_entry.id   AF-A0A2T0V8D5-F1
#
_cell.length_a   1.000
_cell.length_b   1.000
_cell.length_c   1.000
_cell.angle_alpha   90.00
_cell.angle_beta   90.00
_cell.angle_gamma   90.00
#
_symmetry.space_group_name_H-M   'P 1'
#
loop_
_entity.id
_entity.type
_entity.pdbx_description
1 polymer ?
#
loop_
_entity_poly.entity_id
_entity_poly.type
_entity_poly.pdbx_seq_one_letter_code
_entity_poly.pdbx_strand_id
1 'polypeptide(L)'
;MLTPEGHQPSALFQHSKQMDRQLNQHYYSQPEELCARAFEAFVQDAPLKNHFLVKGTKATPEAALGLYPQGEQRERINEAFSAYFNQLGKALAQA
;
A
#
# COMPACT_ATOMS: atom_id res chain seq x y z
N MET A 1 2.87 -3.27 8.49
CA MET A 1 3.52 -1.96 8.29
C MET A 1 3.61 -1.20 9.60
N LEU A 2 4.73 -0.52 9.82
CA LEU A 2 5.07 0.14 11.09
C LEU A 2 5.00 1.68 10.96
N THR A 3 4.99 2.39 12.08
CA THR A 3 5.14 3.86 12.15
C THR A 3 6.50 4.29 11.60
N PRO A 4 6.74 5.59 11.33
CA PRO A 4 8.04 6.05 10.84
C PRO A 4 9.24 5.59 11.66
N GLU A 5 9.08 5.51 12.98
CA GLU A 5 10.11 5.10 13.93
C GLU A 5 10.32 3.58 13.93
N GLY A 6 9.43 2.81 13.28
CA GLY A 6 9.56 1.35 13.14
C GLY A 6 9.19 0.55 14.39
N HIS A 7 8.66 1.19 15.44
CA HIS A 7 8.43 0.53 16.73
C HIS A 7 6.96 0.18 17.01
N GLN A 8 6.03 0.77 16.26
CA GLN A 8 4.59 0.65 16.50
C GLN A 8 3.84 0.29 15.22
N PRO A 9 2.65 -0.32 15.30
CA PRO A 9 1.85 -0.58 14.12
C PRO A 9 1.35 0.71 13.47
N SER A 10 1.42 0.79 12.15
CA SER A 10 0.91 1.94 11.39
C SER A 10 -0.63 2.07 11.43
N ALA A 11 -1.15 3.26 11.12
CA ALA A 11 -2.58 3.50 10.99
C ALA A 11 -3.25 2.52 10.01
N LEU A 12 -2.64 2.27 8.86
CA LEU A 12 -3.10 1.24 7.90
C LEU A 12 -3.26 -0.14 8.55
N PHE A 13 -2.28 -0.59 9.32
CA PHE A 13 -2.38 -1.88 10.03
C PHE A 13 -3.53 -1.88 11.04
N GLN A 14 -3.72 -0.78 11.77
CA GLN A 14 -4.81 -0.67 12.76
C GLN A 14 -6.19 -0.73 12.09
N HIS A 15 -6.39 0.00 10.98
CA HIS A 15 -7.64 -0.06 10.21
C HIS A 15 -7.90 -1.45 9.64
N SER A 16 -6.88 -2.08 9.05
CA SER A 16 -6.95 -3.46 8.58
C SER A 16 -7.34 -4.45 9.68
N LYS A 17 -6.72 -4.34 10.85
CA LYS A 17 -7.03 -5.20 12.01
C LYS A 17 -8.44 -4.97 12.53
N GLN A 18 -8.93 -3.73 12.50
CA GLN A 18 -10.30 -3.42 12.87
C GLN A 18 -11.30 -4.05 11.89
N MET A 19 -11.02 -3.98 10.59
CA MET A 19 -11.87 -4.59 9.56
C MET A 19 -11.94 -6.11 9.71
N ASP A 20 -10.79 -6.75 9.92
CA ASP A 20 -10.68 -8.19 10.18
C ASP A 20 -11.54 -8.61 11.38
N ARG A 21 -11.55 -7.81 12.45
CA ARG A 21 -12.44 -8.04 13.61
C ARG A 21 -13.91 -7.88 13.28
N GLN A 22 -14.27 -6.87 12.48
CA GLN A 22 -15.66 -6.63 12.09
C GLN A 22 -16.24 -7.76 11.22
N LEU A 23 -15.39 -8.33 10.35
CA LEU A 23 -15.77 -9.38 9.42
C LEU A 23 -15.46 -10.80 9.94
N ASN A 24 -14.93 -10.91 11.16
CA ASN A 24 -14.52 -12.16 11.78
C ASN A 24 -13.60 -13.01 10.87
N GLN A 25 -12.59 -12.36 10.29
CA GLN A 25 -11.61 -12.99 9.39
C GLN A 25 -10.19 -12.46 9.67
N HIS A 26 -9.20 -13.06 9.04
CA HIS A 26 -7.81 -12.60 9.08
C HIS A 26 -7.33 -12.45 7.63
N TYR A 27 -7.62 -11.31 7.02
CA TYR A 27 -7.33 -11.05 5.61
C TYR A 27 -6.66 -9.68 5.43
N TYR A 28 -7.31 -8.59 5.85
CA TYR A 28 -6.83 -7.23 5.61
C TYR A 28 -5.54 -6.89 6.35
N SER A 29 -5.30 -7.53 7.50
CA SER A 29 -4.09 -7.33 8.29
C SER A 29 -2.95 -8.28 7.93
N GLN A 30 -3.16 -9.20 6.97
CA GLN A 30 -2.09 -10.04 6.47
C GLN A 30 -0.98 -9.19 5.84
N PRO A 31 0.31 -9.50 6.08
CA PRO A 31 1.42 -8.78 5.47
C PRO A 31 1.32 -8.67 3.95
N GLU A 32 0.89 -9.74 3.29
CA GLU A 32 0.73 -9.85 1.84
C GLU A 32 -0.32 -8.88 1.32
N GLU A 33 -1.49 -8.84 1.97
CA GLU A 33 -2.60 -7.95 1.60
C GLU A 33 -2.25 -6.48 1.85
N LEU A 34 -1.58 -6.18 2.98
CA LEU A 34 -1.08 -4.83 3.27
C LEU A 34 -0.07 -4.36 2.21
N CYS A 35 0.84 -5.25 1.80
CA CYS A 35 1.81 -4.98 0.75
C CYS A 35 1.13 -4.81 -0.62
N ALA A 36 0.14 -5.66 -0.95
CA ALA A 36 -0.62 -5.57 -2.19
C ALA A 36 -1.36 -4.24 -2.30
N ARG A 37 -2.07 -3.82 -1.25
CA ARG A 37 -2.78 -2.53 -1.18
C ARG A 37 -1.84 -1.33 -1.26
N ALA A 38 -0.67 -1.43 -0.63
CA ALA A 38 0.36 -0.40 -0.73
C ALA A 38 0.92 -0.29 -2.15
N PHE A 39 1.18 -1.42 -2.80
CA PHE A 39 1.60 -1.46 -4.20
C PHE A 39 0.50 -0.92 -5.13
N GLU A 40 -0.76 -1.26 -4.89
CA GLU A 40 -1.89 -0.72 -5.65
C GLU A 40 -1.97 0.82 -5.53
N ALA A 41 -1.79 1.35 -4.33
CA ALA A 41 -1.76 2.80 -4.10
C ALA A 41 -0.60 3.49 -4.82
N PHE A 42 0.58 2.85 -4.89
CA PHE A 42 1.74 3.30 -5.65
C PHE A 42 1.46 3.34 -7.16
N VAL A 43 0.95 2.23 -7.72
CA VAL A 43 0.58 2.18 -9.15
C VAL A 43 -0.50 3.23 -9.47
N GLN A 44 -1.39 3.55 -8.53
CA GLN A 44 -2.46 4.53 -8.76
C GLN A 44 -1.93 5.95 -8.92
N ASP A 45 -0.81 6.25 -8.27
CA ASP A 45 -0.16 7.56 -8.35
C ASP A 45 0.85 7.66 -9.48
N ALA A 46 1.14 6.55 -10.16
CA ALA A 46 2.00 6.57 -11.32
C ALA A 46 1.39 7.42 -12.47
N PRO A 47 2.22 8.12 -13.26
CA PRO A 47 1.74 8.90 -14.41
C PRO A 47 0.98 8.05 -15.43
N LEU A 48 1.40 6.80 -15.62
CA LEU A 48 0.77 5.82 -16.50
C LEU A 48 -0.34 5.09 -15.75
N LYS A 49 -1.59 5.41 -16.07
CA LYS A 49 -2.75 4.76 -15.46
C LYS A 49 -2.98 3.39 -16.09
N ASN A 50 -2.94 2.33 -15.28
CA ASN A 50 -3.34 1.00 -15.69
C ASN A 50 -4.67 0.59 -15.03
N HIS A 51 -5.78 0.71 -15.74
CA HIS A 51 -7.11 0.38 -15.20
C HIS A 51 -7.29 -1.08 -14.73
N PHE A 52 -6.39 -2.00 -15.11
CA PHE A 52 -6.41 -3.38 -14.61
C PHE A 52 -5.70 -3.55 -13.27
N LEU A 53 -4.73 -2.69 -12.96
CA LEU A 53 -3.95 -2.74 -11.72
C LEU A 53 -4.43 -1.72 -10.68
N VAL A 54 -5.18 -0.70 -11.09
CA VAL A 54 -5.65 0.37 -10.22
C VAL A 54 -7.13 0.64 -10.44
N LYS A 55 -7.94 -0.22 -9.84
CA LYS A 55 -9.39 -0.04 -9.73
C LYS A 55 -9.72 0.07 -8.25
N GLY A 56 -9.53 1.27 -7.68
CA GLY A 56 -10.26 1.60 -6.45
C GLY A 56 -9.53 2.29 -5.30
N THR A 57 -8.29 2.74 -5.42
CA THR A 57 -7.59 3.28 -4.23
C THR A 57 -7.94 4.74 -3.88
N LYS A 58 -8.75 5.44 -4.70
CA LYS A 58 -9.08 6.88 -4.49
C LYS A 58 -10.52 7.18 -4.06
N ALA A 59 -11.48 6.29 -4.31
CA ALA A 59 -12.91 6.56 -4.03
C ALA A 59 -13.74 5.27 -3.84
N THR A 60 -13.17 4.24 -3.20
CA THR A 60 -13.90 3.03 -2.83
C THR A 60 -14.35 3.06 -1.38
N PRO A 61 -15.36 2.24 -1.00
CA PRO A 61 -15.69 1.97 0.39
C PRO A 61 -14.46 1.58 1.22
N GLU A 62 -13.57 0.76 0.66
CA GLU A 62 -12.34 0.30 1.32
C GLU A 62 -11.36 1.45 1.58
N ALA A 63 -11.21 2.38 0.62
CA ALA A 63 -10.40 3.58 0.82
C ALA A 63 -10.98 4.50 1.91
N ALA A 64 -12.31 4.65 1.95
CA ALA A 64 -12.99 5.40 3.00
C ALA A 64 -12.82 4.76 4.39
N LEU A 65 -12.65 3.44 4.45
CA LEU A 65 -12.40 2.66 5.67
C LEU A 65 -10.92 2.63 6.08
N GLY A 66 -10.05 3.34 5.37
CA GLY A 66 -8.63 3.41 5.72
C GLY A 66 -7.81 2.18 5.33
N LEU A 67 -8.33 1.32 4.43
CA LEU A 67 -7.68 0.09 3.97
C LEU A 67 -6.70 0.31 2.81
N TYR A 68 -6.20 1.53 2.68
CA TYR A 68 -5.13 1.93 1.77
C TYR A 68 -4.24 2.94 2.50
N PRO A 69 -2.93 3.01 2.19
CA PRO A 69 -2.07 4.03 2.77
C PRO A 69 -2.53 5.43 2.36
N GLN A 70 -2.39 6.39 3.26
CA GLN A 70 -2.84 7.78 3.07
C GLN A 70 -1.80 8.77 3.60
N GLY A 71 -1.89 10.01 3.13
CA GLY A 71 -1.03 11.12 3.55
C GLY A 71 0.47 10.78 3.47
N GLU A 72 1.22 11.17 4.50
CA GLU A 72 2.66 10.96 4.60
C GLU A 72 3.06 9.47 4.49
N GLN A 73 2.24 8.55 5.00
CA GLN A 73 2.51 7.12 4.86
C GLN A 73 2.50 6.69 3.39
N ARG A 74 1.56 7.22 2.58
CA ARG A 74 1.46 6.94 1.15
C ARG A 74 2.65 7.51 0.39
N GLU A 75 3.06 8.73 0.71
CA GLU A 75 4.23 9.38 0.10
C GLU A 75 5.50 8.56 0.33
N ARG A 76 5.76 8.15 1.57
CA ARG A 76 6.93 7.34 1.91
C ARG A 76 6.93 5.95 1.26
N ILE A 77 5.75 5.33 1.15
CA ILE A 77 5.58 4.08 0.41
C ILE A 77 5.92 4.27 -1.07
N ASN A 78 5.43 5.36 -1.68
CA ASN A 78 5.69 5.67 -3.08
C ASN A 78 7.19 5.93 -3.33
N GLU A 79 7.86 6.65 -2.43
CA GLU A 79 9.31 6.86 -2.50
C GLU A 79 10.08 5.54 -2.43
N ALA A 80 9.73 4.67 -1.49
CA ALA A 80 10.38 3.37 -1.31
C ALA A 80 10.21 2.46 -2.54
N PHE A 81 8.99 2.34 -3.08
CA PHE A 81 8.73 1.59 -4.30
C PHE A 81 9.46 2.19 -5.51
N SER A 82 9.45 3.52 -5.63
CA SER A 82 10.17 4.21 -6.70
C SER A 82 11.66 3.92 -6.65
N ALA A 83 12.29 4.02 -5.47
CA ALA A 83 13.71 3.72 -5.29
C ALA A 83 14.02 2.26 -5.66
N TYR A 84 13.21 1.32 -5.18
CA TYR A 84 13.37 -0.11 -5.47
C TYR A 84 13.28 -0.41 -6.97
N PHE A 85 12.20 -0.02 -7.63
CA PHE A 85 11.99 -0.33 -9.05
C PHE A 85 12.96 0.40 -9.98
N ASN A 86 13.39 1.63 -9.63
CA ASN A 86 14.45 2.31 -10.37
C ASN A 86 15.78 1.56 -10.29
N GLN A 87 16.16 1.09 -9.09
CA GLN A 87 17.41 0.34 -8.92
C GLN A 87 17.35 -1.02 -9.61
N LEU A 88 16.21 -1.71 -9.49
CA LEU A 88 15.98 -2.98 -10.19
C LEU A 88 16.06 -2.81 -11.70
N GLY A 89 15.40 -1.78 -12.26
CA GLY A 89 15.45 -1.50 -13.69
C GLY A 89 16.86 -1.24 -14.19
N LYS A 90 17.68 -0.49 -13.44
CA LYS A 90 19.11 -0.29 -13.77
C LYS A 90 19.90 -1.58 -13.76
N ALA A 91 19.69 -2.44 -12.75
CA ALA A 91 20.38 -3.72 -12.65
C ALA A 91 20.02 -4.67 -13.80
N LEU A 92 18.74 -4.72 -14.18
CA LEU A 92 18.27 -5.55 -15.30
C LEU A 92 18.72 -5.02 -16.67
N ALA A 93 18.85 -3.70 -16.85
CA ALA A 93 19.34 -3.13 -18.10
C ALA A 93 20.86 -3.30 -18.31
N GLN A 94 21.60 -3.68 -17.27
CA GLN A 94 23.03 -3.99 -17.33
C GLN A 94 23.31 -5.49 -17.54
N ALA A 95 22.25 -6.32 -17.56
CA ALA A 95 22.31 -7.77 -17.76
C ALA A 95 21.95 -8.15 -19.20
#